data_AF-A0A7S3VSF9-F1
#
_entry.id   AF-A0A7S3VSF9-F1
#
_cell.length_a   1.000
_cell.length_b   1.000
_cell.length_c   1.000
_cell.angle_alpha   90.00
_cell.angle_beta   90.00
_cell.angle_gamma   90.00
#
_symmetry.space_group_name_H-M   'P 1'
#
loop_
_entity.id
_entity.type
_entity.pdbx_description
1 polymer ?
#
loop_
_entity_poly.entity_id
_entity_poly.type
_entity_poly.pdbx_seq_one_letter_code
_entity_poly.pdbx_strand_id
1 'polypeptide(L)'
;MSMLLDQLEFYAQYHRHPINKAIHFFFIPTIFWTVLVWLSFIPFALDVSGFQINAPLLLAASYSLFYTILDPLAGLSWAALVAYPLYTTALAFATVPNALAWAAGLHVFSWYMQIHPGHAIFEKRKPALMDSLVQAFATAPLFVWLELLFLLGYRRDMQQELDRRVDAAMSRRKVS
;
A
#
# COMPACT_ATOMS: atom_id res chain seq x y z
N MET A 1 13.56 -19.32 -4.94
CA MET A 1 12.25 -18.67 -5.07
C MET A 1 12.30 -17.37 -4.27
N SER A 2 11.93 -16.22 -4.83
CA SER A 2 12.02 -14.95 -4.09
C SER A 2 10.80 -14.76 -3.19
N MET A 3 11.05 -14.43 -1.91
CA MET A 3 10.01 -14.12 -0.92
C MET A 3 9.01 -13.07 -1.43
N LEU A 4 9.49 -12.07 -2.17
CA LEU A 4 8.66 -11.04 -2.78
C LEU A 4 7.63 -11.60 -3.77
N LEU A 5 8.04 -12.53 -4.65
CA LEU A 5 7.14 -13.09 -5.66
C LEU A 5 6.03 -13.92 -5.02
N ASP A 6 6.36 -14.69 -3.98
CA ASP A 6 5.37 -15.50 -3.27
C ASP A 6 4.34 -14.61 -2.54
N GLN A 7 4.79 -13.50 -1.94
CA GLN A 7 3.86 -12.55 -1.32
C GLN A 7 3.01 -11.80 -2.34
N LEU A 8 3.58 -11.47 -3.50
CA LEU A 8 2.87 -10.80 -4.60
C LEU A 8 1.86 -11.74 -5.26
N GLU A 9 2.18 -13.03 -5.41
CA GLU A 9 1.26 -14.06 -5.87
C GLU A 9 0.04 -14.17 -4.96
N PHE A 10 0.26 -14.22 -3.63
CA PHE A 10 -0.85 -14.20 -2.68
C PHE A 10 -1.74 -12.98 -2.88
N TYR A 11 -1.17 -11.78 -2.96
CA TYR A 11 -1.94 -10.54 -3.18
C TYR A 11 -2.73 -10.56 -4.50
N ALA A 12 -2.10 -10.98 -5.60
CA ALA A 12 -2.68 -10.97 -6.94
C ALA A 12 -3.87 -11.93 -7.07
N GLN A 13 -3.93 -12.98 -6.24
CA GLN A 13 -5.11 -13.86 -6.18
C GLN A 13 -6.38 -13.15 -5.67
N TYR A 14 -6.26 -12.06 -4.92
CA TYR A 14 -7.40 -11.30 -4.36
C TYR A 14 -7.72 -10.00 -5.10
N HIS A 15 -6.86 -9.58 -6.03
CA HIS A 15 -7.01 -8.33 -6.77
C HIS A 15 -6.79 -8.62 -8.25
N ARG A 16 -7.80 -9.15 -8.94
CA ARG A 16 -7.76 -9.40 -10.39
C ARG A 16 -8.58 -8.39 -11.16
N HIS A 17 -9.70 -7.94 -10.61
CA HIS A 17 -10.60 -7.05 -11.33
C HIS A 17 -9.95 -5.67 -11.51
N PRO A 18 -9.87 -5.12 -12.74
CA PRO A 18 -9.16 -3.86 -12.98
C PRO A 18 -9.73 -2.68 -12.17
N ILE A 19 -11.05 -2.65 -11.96
CA ILE A 19 -11.68 -1.63 -11.10
C ILE A 19 -11.29 -1.81 -9.62
N ASN A 20 -11.17 -3.04 -9.13
CA ASN A 20 -10.71 -3.28 -7.76
C ASN A 20 -9.26 -2.81 -7.59
N LYS A 21 -8.37 -3.15 -8.54
CA LYS A 21 -7.00 -2.64 -8.58
C LYS A 21 -6.94 -1.11 -8.58
N ALA A 22 -7.75 -0.46 -9.43
CA ALA A 22 -7.80 1.00 -9.50
C ALA A 22 -8.27 1.63 -8.19
N ILE A 23 -9.31 1.08 -7.56
CA ILE A 23 -9.77 1.52 -6.23
C ILE A 23 -8.62 1.42 -5.22
N HIS A 24 -7.98 0.26 -5.12
CA HIS A 24 -6.85 0.05 -4.22
C HIS A 24 -5.66 0.98 -4.53
N PHE A 25 -5.41 1.26 -5.81
CA PHE A 25 -4.37 2.18 -6.24
C PHE A 25 -4.53 3.59 -5.66
N PHE A 26 -5.76 4.10 -5.60
CA PHE A 26 -6.02 5.41 -4.99
C PHE A 26 -6.15 5.36 -3.47
N PHE A 27 -6.81 4.33 -2.93
CA PHE A 27 -7.20 4.33 -1.52
C PHE A 27 -6.17 3.73 -0.57
N ILE A 28 -5.20 2.93 -1.03
CA ILE A 28 -4.07 2.49 -0.19
C ILE A 28 -3.16 3.67 0.19
N PRO A 29 -2.66 4.50 -0.76
CA PRO A 29 -1.90 5.71 -0.42
C PRO A 29 -2.70 6.69 0.43
N THR A 30 -4.02 6.80 0.19
CA THR A 30 -4.91 7.66 0.98
C THR A 30 -5.01 7.18 2.43
N ILE A 31 -5.18 5.88 2.68
CA ILE A 31 -5.14 5.31 4.03
C ILE A 31 -3.80 5.60 4.69
N PHE A 32 -2.69 5.33 3.99
CA PHE A 32 -1.35 5.61 4.53
C PHE A 32 -1.21 7.07 4.94
N TRP A 33 -1.64 8.01 4.08
CA TRP A 33 -1.63 9.43 4.34
C TRP A 33 -2.47 9.83 5.57
N THR A 34 -3.70 9.32 5.71
CA THR A 34 -4.54 9.63 6.89
C THR A 34 -3.89 9.17 8.20
N VAL A 35 -3.16 8.05 8.18
CA VAL A 35 -2.38 7.59 9.33
C VAL A 35 -1.23 8.55 9.63
N LEU A 36 -0.51 9.04 8.61
CA LEU A 36 0.54 10.05 8.81
C LEU A 36 -0.02 11.35 9.39
N VAL A 37 -1.22 11.78 8.97
CA VAL A 37 -1.89 12.95 9.56
C VAL A 37 -2.12 12.73 11.04
N TRP A 38 -2.71 11.59 11.44
CA TRP A 38 -2.92 11.28 12.85
C TRP A 38 -1.62 11.21 13.65
N LEU A 39 -0.58 10.56 13.10
CA LEU A 39 0.73 10.48 13.75
C LEU A 39 1.38 11.86 13.92
N SER A 40 1.05 12.85 13.09
CA SER A 40 1.55 14.22 13.20
C SER A 40 1.08 14.93 14.48
N PHE A 41 0.04 14.42 15.15
CA PHE A 41 -0.45 14.95 16.44
C PHE A 41 0.16 14.24 17.65
N ILE A 42 1.00 13.22 17.45
CA ILE A 42 1.75 12.62 18.56
C ILE A 42 2.83 13.61 19.00
N PRO A 43 2.90 14.00 20.29
CA PRO A 43 3.88 14.95 20.80
C PRO A 43 5.26 14.28 20.95
N PHE A 44 5.82 13.81 19.84
CA PHE A 44 7.13 13.22 19.73
C PHE A 44 7.89 13.90 18.59
N ALA A 45 8.99 14.55 18.94
CA ALA A 45 9.96 15.06 17.99
C ALA A 45 11.36 14.96 18.61
N LEU A 46 12.29 14.37 17.88
CA LEU A 46 13.72 14.33 18.20
C LEU A 46 14.46 15.17 17.17
N ASP A 47 15.10 16.25 17.62
CA ASP A 47 15.96 17.07 16.76
C ASP A 47 17.34 16.42 16.65
N VAL A 48 17.75 16.10 15.42
CA VAL A 48 19.11 15.65 15.10
C VAL A 48 19.70 16.64 14.10
N SER A 49 20.54 17.56 14.59
CA SER A 49 21.24 18.55 13.76
C SER A 49 20.31 19.41 12.88
N GLY A 50 19.15 19.82 13.41
CA GLY A 50 18.13 20.59 12.69
C GLY A 50 17.13 19.75 11.91
N PHE A 51 17.28 18.42 11.92
CA PHE A 51 16.34 17.50 11.29
C PHE A 51 15.39 16.91 12.35
N GLN A 52 14.10 17.18 12.18
CA GLN A 52 13.06 16.72 13.10
C GLN A 52 12.64 15.28 12.77
N ILE A 53 13.02 14.35 13.64
CA ILE A 53 12.53 12.97 13.62
C ILE A 53 11.23 12.91 14.41
N ASN A 54 10.11 12.65 13.73
CA ASN A 54 8.77 12.58 14.32
C ASN A 54 8.07 11.26 13.96
N ALA A 55 6.91 11.00 14.58
CA ALA A 55 6.17 9.76 14.39
C ALA A 55 5.79 9.44 12.92
N PRO A 56 5.25 10.38 12.11
CA PRO A 56 4.92 10.07 10.72
C PRO A 56 6.17 9.80 9.87
N LEU A 57 7.30 10.48 10.13
CA LEU A 57 8.55 10.18 9.45
C LEU A 57 9.03 8.76 9.76
N LEU A 58 9.00 8.35 11.04
CA LEU A 58 9.42 7.01 11.44
C LEU A 58 8.60 5.93 10.71
N LEU A 59 7.28 6.12 10.58
CA LEU A 59 6.44 5.17 9.83
C LEU A 59 6.81 5.13 8.34
N ALA A 60 6.90 6.30 7.70
CA ALA A 60 7.25 6.42 6.28
C ALA A 60 8.64 5.83 5.97
N ALA A 61 9.63 6.11 6.82
CA ALA A 61 10.98 5.57 6.73
C ALA A 61 11.00 4.06 6.94
N SER A 62 10.23 3.53 7.90
CA SER A 62 10.16 2.09 8.17
C SER A 62 9.61 1.31 6.97
N TYR A 63 8.52 1.81 6.35
CA TYR A 63 7.97 1.23 5.12
C TYR A 63 8.95 1.33 3.95
N SER A 64 9.58 2.50 3.77
CA SER A 64 10.58 2.73 2.72
C SER A 64 11.77 1.77 2.83
N LEU A 65 12.29 1.58 4.04
CA LEU A 65 13.38 0.65 4.33
C LEU A 65 12.97 -0.79 4.05
N PHE A 66 11.81 -1.22 4.58
CA PHE A 66 11.28 -2.55 4.34
C PHE A 66 11.11 -2.84 2.84
N TYR A 67 10.59 -1.89 2.07
CA TYR A 67 10.42 -2.04 0.62
C TYR A 67 11.73 -2.07 -0.12
N THR A 68 12.71 -1.27 0.29
CA THR A 68 14.05 -1.28 -0.30
C THR A 68 14.77 -2.61 -0.06
N ILE A 69 14.52 -3.25 1.09
CA ILE A 69 15.03 -4.61 1.38
C ILE A 69 14.38 -5.65 0.45
N LEU A 70 13.08 -5.53 0.17
CA LEU A 70 12.37 -6.46 -0.73
C LEU A 70 12.75 -6.27 -2.19
N ASP A 71 12.83 -5.02 -2.64
CA ASP A 71 13.21 -4.62 -3.99
C ASP A 71 13.83 -3.21 -3.97
N PRO A 72 15.15 -3.05 -4.19
CA PRO A 72 15.81 -1.77 -4.02
C PRO A 72 15.25 -0.65 -4.92
N LEU A 73 14.91 -0.95 -6.18
CA LEU A 73 14.43 0.09 -7.11
C LEU A 73 12.98 0.45 -6.82
N ALA A 74 12.12 -0.55 -6.59
CA ALA A 74 10.73 -0.28 -6.24
C ALA A 74 10.62 0.42 -4.88
N GLY A 75 11.43 0.02 -3.89
CA GLY A 75 11.49 0.63 -2.57
C GLY A 75 12.00 2.07 -2.57
N LEU A 76 13.13 2.34 -3.23
CA LEU A 76 13.68 3.70 -3.32
C LEU A 76 12.77 4.64 -4.11
N SER A 77 12.18 4.16 -5.22
CA SER A 77 11.22 4.96 -6.00
C SER A 77 9.94 5.21 -5.21
N TRP A 78 9.44 4.24 -4.45
CA TRP A 78 8.30 4.44 -3.55
C TRP A 78 8.62 5.46 -2.45
N ALA A 79 9.80 5.37 -1.84
CA ALA A 79 10.25 6.31 -0.81
C ALA A 79 10.25 7.76 -1.34
N ALA A 80 10.81 7.98 -2.53
CA ALA A 80 10.95 9.30 -3.12
C ALA A 80 9.63 9.84 -3.71
N LEU A 81 8.87 9.02 -4.42
CA LEU A 81 7.72 9.46 -5.21
C LEU A 81 6.37 9.28 -4.50
N VAL A 82 6.32 8.50 -3.43
CA VAL A 82 5.10 8.25 -2.66
C VAL A 82 5.28 8.64 -1.20
N ALA A 83 6.19 8.00 -0.47
CA ALA A 83 6.30 8.18 0.98
C ALA A 83 6.62 9.63 1.38
N TYR A 84 7.60 10.24 0.72
CA TYR A 84 8.04 11.60 1.03
C TYR A 84 6.97 12.66 0.71
N PRO A 85 6.31 12.65 -0.46
CA PRO A 85 5.15 13.52 -0.70
C PRO A 85 4.01 13.31 0.30
N LEU A 86 3.67 12.06 0.63
CA LEU A 86 2.60 11.79 1.61
C LEU A 86 2.97 12.31 3.01
N TYR A 87 4.23 12.14 3.44
CA TYR A 87 4.73 12.65 4.70
C TYR A 87 4.66 14.17 4.79
N THR A 88 5.21 14.87 3.79
CA THR A 88 5.27 16.35 3.81
C THR A 88 3.88 16.96 3.72
N THR A 89 2.99 16.42 2.91
CA THR A 89 1.59 16.88 2.81
C THR A 89 0.79 16.56 4.06
N ALA A 90 1.03 15.43 4.74
CA ALA A 90 0.37 15.11 6.01
C ALA A 90 0.77 16.09 7.13
N LEU A 91 2.07 16.43 7.23
CA LEU A 91 2.55 17.45 8.17
C LEU A 91 1.92 18.83 7.90
N ALA A 92 1.88 19.24 6.63
CA ALA A 92 1.25 20.50 6.27
C ALA A 92 -0.25 20.50 6.63
N PHE A 93 -0.95 19.40 6.33
CA PHE A 93 -2.38 19.26 6.60
C PHE A 93 -2.70 19.20 8.10
N ALA A 94 -1.79 18.74 8.95
CA ALA A 94 -1.98 18.75 10.41
C ALA A 94 -2.20 20.16 10.99
N THR A 95 -1.85 21.22 10.25
CA THR A 95 -2.11 22.62 10.63
C THR A 95 -3.53 23.10 10.29
N VAL A 96 -4.28 22.33 9.51
CA VAL A 96 -5.64 22.68 9.07
C VAL A 96 -6.65 22.47 10.20
N PRO A 97 -7.63 23.39 10.41
CA PRO A 97 -8.70 23.18 11.37
C PRO A 97 -9.44 21.85 11.14
N ASN A 98 -9.65 21.08 12.21
CA ASN A 98 -10.31 19.78 12.18
C ASN A 98 -9.58 18.69 11.35
N ALA A 99 -8.26 18.81 11.12
CA ALA A 99 -7.49 17.84 10.34
C ALA A 99 -7.69 16.38 10.79
N LEU A 100 -7.75 16.12 12.11
CA LEU A 100 -8.02 14.79 12.66
C LEU A 100 -9.36 14.21 12.19
N ALA A 101 -10.41 15.03 12.17
CA ALA A 101 -11.76 14.63 11.75
C ALA A 101 -11.83 14.42 10.23
N TRP A 102 -11.19 15.29 9.45
CA TRP A 102 -11.07 15.11 8.00
C TRP A 102 -10.32 13.83 7.64
N ALA A 103 -9.18 13.56 8.30
CA ALA A 103 -8.43 12.32 8.12
C ALA A 103 -9.27 11.09 8.49
N ALA A 104 -10.08 11.16 9.56
CA ALA A 104 -10.98 10.08 9.93
C ALA A 104 -12.09 9.82 8.91
N GLY A 105 -12.75 10.86 8.42
CA GLY A 105 -13.76 10.73 7.36
C GLY A 105 -13.18 10.11 6.10
N LEU A 106 -12.00 10.57 5.68
CA LEU A 106 -11.31 10.05 4.50
C LEU A 106 -10.83 8.60 4.70
N HIS A 107 -10.36 8.25 5.90
CA HIS A 107 -9.92 6.90 6.24
C HIS A 107 -11.08 5.89 6.14
N VAL A 108 -12.23 6.22 6.75
CA VAL A 108 -13.44 5.40 6.69
C VAL A 108 -13.95 5.27 5.25
N PHE A 109 -13.98 6.37 4.50
CA PHE A 109 -14.37 6.36 3.10
C PHE A 109 -13.44 5.47 2.25
N SER A 110 -12.13 5.55 2.49
CA SER A 110 -11.13 4.76 1.77
C SER A 110 -11.29 3.26 2.01
N TRP A 111 -11.60 2.86 3.25
CA TRP A 111 -11.94 1.47 3.58
C TRP A 111 -13.25 1.04 2.94
N TYR A 112 -14.29 1.88 3.02
CA TYR A 112 -15.57 1.58 2.38
C TYR A 112 -15.37 1.30 0.89
N MET A 113 -14.62 2.16 0.18
CA MET A 113 -14.35 2.02 -1.24
C MET A 113 -13.62 0.71 -1.59
N GLN A 114 -12.63 0.30 -0.79
CA GLN A 114 -11.90 -0.95 -1.00
C GLN A 114 -12.74 -2.19 -0.68
N ILE A 115 -13.45 -2.20 0.44
CA ILE A 115 -14.18 -3.39 0.90
C ILE A 115 -15.48 -3.58 0.12
N HIS A 116 -16.28 -2.53 -0.03
CA HIS A 116 -17.61 -2.64 -0.62
C HIS A 116 -17.57 -2.55 -2.15
N PRO A 117 -17.29 -1.40 -2.81
CA PRO A 117 -17.09 -1.37 -4.25
C PRO A 117 -16.00 -2.34 -4.73
N GLY A 118 -14.78 -2.26 -4.20
CA GLY A 118 -13.64 -3.06 -4.65
C GLY A 118 -13.87 -4.56 -4.51
N HIS A 119 -13.95 -5.05 -3.28
CA HIS A 119 -14.05 -6.48 -3.02
C HIS A 119 -15.46 -7.07 -3.15
N ALA A 120 -16.49 -6.44 -2.57
CA ALA A 120 -17.82 -7.03 -2.55
C ALA A 120 -18.55 -6.95 -3.90
N ILE A 121 -18.44 -5.83 -4.63
CA ILE A 121 -19.15 -5.62 -5.90
C ILE A 121 -18.32 -6.09 -7.09
N PHE A 122 -17.09 -5.59 -7.25
CA PHE A 122 -16.29 -5.82 -8.46
C PHE A 122 -15.49 -7.11 -8.42
N GLU A 123 -14.71 -7.34 -7.36
CA GLU A 123 -13.90 -8.56 -7.24
C GLU A 123 -14.74 -9.80 -6.92
N LYS A 124 -15.86 -9.61 -6.19
CA LYS A 124 -16.72 -10.68 -5.66
C LYS A 124 -15.94 -11.74 -4.90
N ARG A 125 -14.93 -11.30 -4.15
CA ARG A 125 -14.02 -12.15 -3.39
C ARG A 125 -13.71 -11.49 -2.06
N LYS A 126 -13.62 -12.29 -1.00
CA LYS A 126 -13.24 -11.81 0.33
C LYS A 126 -11.91 -11.04 0.25
N PRO A 127 -11.71 -9.97 1.03
CA PRO A 127 -10.45 -9.25 1.04
C PRO A 127 -9.31 -10.09 1.64
N ALA A 128 -8.08 -9.86 1.19
CA ALA A 128 -6.89 -10.56 1.68
C ALA A 128 -6.64 -10.38 3.20
N LEU A 129 -7.15 -9.28 3.77
CA LEU A 129 -7.08 -8.98 5.21
C LEU A 129 -7.70 -10.08 6.09
N MET A 130 -8.66 -10.84 5.55
CA MET A 130 -9.30 -11.94 6.29
C MET A 130 -8.39 -13.16 6.42
N ASP A 131 -7.35 -13.25 5.60
CA ASP A 131 -6.43 -14.38 5.57
C ASP A 131 -5.03 -14.01 6.12
N SER A 132 -4.59 -12.75 5.98
CA SER A 132 -3.33 -12.28 6.58
C SER A 132 -3.31 -10.77 6.79
N LEU A 133 -3.49 -10.33 8.04
CA LEU A 133 -3.44 -8.89 8.41
C LEU A 133 -2.05 -8.29 8.18
N VAL A 134 -1.00 -8.99 8.62
CA VAL A 134 0.39 -8.49 8.50
C VAL A 134 0.74 -8.26 7.03
N GLN A 135 0.41 -9.21 6.16
CA GLN A 135 0.68 -9.05 4.73
C GLN A 135 -0.20 -7.95 4.11
N ALA A 136 -1.49 -7.91 4.45
CA ALA A 136 -2.41 -6.90 3.94
C ALA A 136 -1.96 -5.47 4.26
N PHE A 137 -1.38 -5.23 5.44
CA PHE A 137 -0.89 -3.90 5.81
C PHE A 137 0.55 -3.64 5.36
N ALA A 138 1.45 -4.58 5.60
CA ALA A 138 2.88 -4.35 5.35
C ALA A 138 3.19 -4.23 3.86
N THR A 139 2.61 -5.07 2.99
CA THR A 139 3.05 -5.16 1.59
C THR A 139 2.11 -4.53 0.57
N ALA A 140 0.85 -4.22 0.93
CA ALA A 140 -0.11 -3.67 -0.02
C ALA A 140 0.32 -2.34 -0.69
N PRO A 141 0.91 -1.35 0.04
CA PRO A 141 1.43 -0.15 -0.62
C PRO A 141 2.52 -0.42 -1.66
N LEU A 142 3.43 -1.36 -1.37
CA LEU A 142 4.46 -1.77 -2.34
C LEU A 142 3.84 -2.49 -3.55
N PHE A 143 2.82 -3.33 -3.33
CA PHE A 143 2.24 -4.13 -4.42
C PHE A 143 1.46 -3.29 -5.41
N VAL A 144 0.67 -2.34 -4.92
CA VAL A 144 0.04 -1.32 -5.76
C VAL A 144 1.08 -0.53 -6.55
N TRP A 145 2.21 -0.18 -5.93
CA TRP A 145 3.30 0.51 -6.60
C TRP A 145 3.96 -0.35 -7.67
N LEU A 146 4.21 -1.63 -7.38
CA LEU A 146 4.74 -2.59 -8.35
C LEU A 146 3.80 -2.79 -9.54
N GLU A 147 2.48 -2.79 -9.36
CA GLU A 147 1.54 -2.85 -10.48
C GLU A 147 1.72 -1.65 -11.43
N LEU A 148 1.90 -0.44 -10.89
CA LEU A 148 2.21 0.74 -11.71
C LEU A 148 3.58 0.58 -12.41
N LEU A 149 4.62 0.15 -11.69
CA LEU A 149 5.94 -0.08 -12.27
C LEU A 149 5.92 -1.14 -13.38
N PHE A 150 5.12 -2.20 -13.22
CA PHE A 150 4.90 -3.21 -14.26
C PHE A 150 4.24 -2.61 -15.50
N LEU A 151 3.26 -1.70 -15.35
CA LEU A 151 2.70 -0.98 -16.50
C LEU A 151 3.78 -0.18 -17.24
N LEU A 152 4.72 0.42 -16.50
CA LEU A 152 5.87 1.16 -17.03
C LEU A 152 7.00 0.26 -17.57
N GLY A 153 6.89 -1.07 -17.47
CA GLY A 153 7.85 -2.02 -18.01
C GLY A 153 8.96 -2.48 -17.06
N TYR A 154 8.86 -2.14 -15.78
CA TYR A 154 9.75 -2.69 -14.76
C TYR A 154 9.51 -4.20 -14.59
N ARG A 155 10.58 -5.00 -14.43
CA ARG A 155 10.55 -6.44 -14.06
C ARG A 155 9.53 -7.27 -14.85
N ARG A 156 9.52 -7.14 -16.18
CA ARG A 156 8.64 -7.90 -17.09
C ARG A 156 8.74 -9.41 -16.90
N ASP A 157 9.93 -9.90 -16.61
CA ASP A 157 10.19 -11.31 -16.27
C ASP A 157 9.41 -11.76 -15.02
N MET A 158 9.44 -10.95 -13.95
CA MET A 158 8.67 -11.21 -12.74
C MET A 158 7.17 -11.12 -13.00
N GLN A 159 6.72 -10.13 -13.77
CA GLN A 159 5.31 -9.99 -14.12
C GLN A 159 4.78 -11.23 -14.85
N GLN A 160 5.51 -11.71 -15.87
CA GLN A 160 5.14 -12.91 -16.62
C GLN A 160 5.10 -14.17 -15.73
N GLU A 161 6.06 -14.30 -14.82
CA GLU A 161 6.09 -15.42 -13.88
C GLU A 161 4.93 -15.34 -12.87
N LEU A 162 4.63 -14.14 -12.36
CA LEU A 162 3.49 -13.90 -11.48
C LEU A 162 2.18 -14.31 -12.17
N ASP A 163 1.97 -13.88 -13.42
CA ASP A 163 0.76 -14.20 -14.18
C ASP A 163 0.59 -15.72 -14.35
N ARG A 164 1.67 -16.45 -14.70
CA ARG A 164 1.65 -17.92 -14.81
C ARG A 164 1.26 -18.59 -13.50
N ARG A 165 1.82 -18.12 -12.37
CA ARG A 165 1.55 -18.70 -11.04
C ARG A 165 0.13 -18.44 -10.59
N VAL A 166 -0.37 -17.22 -10.78
CA VAL A 166 -1.75 -16.86 -10.45
C VAL A 166 -2.73 -17.69 -11.27
N ASP A 167 -2.48 -17.88 -12.57
CA ASP A 167 -3.34 -18.72 -13.40
C ASP A 167 -3.30 -20.21 -12.99
N ALA A 168 -2.13 -20.72 -12.61
CA ALA A 168 -1.99 -22.09 -12.07
C ALA A 168 -2.68 -22.26 -10.70
N ALA A 169 -2.58 -21.28 -9.80
CA ALA A 169 -3.25 -21.31 -8.50
C ALA A 169 -4.79 -21.28 -8.64
N MET A 170 -5.29 -20.50 -9.61
CA MET A 170 -6.71 -20.36 -9.87
C MET A 170 -7.30 -21.59 -10.57
N SER A 171 -6.56 -22.27 -11.44
CA SER A 171 -7.02 -23.51 -12.07
C SER A 171 -7.18 -24.63 -11.03
N ARG A 172 -6.22 -24.77 -10.10
CA ARG A 172 -6.29 -25.75 -9.00
C ARG A 172 -7.52 -25.54 -8.11
N ARG A 173 -7.86 -24.28 -7.81
CA ARG A 173 -9.05 -23.94 -6.99
C ARG A 173 -10.40 -24.16 -7.67
N LYS A 174 -10.46 -24.22 -9.00
CA LYS A 174 -11.71 -24.53 -9.72
C LYS A 174 -12.04 -26.02 -9.76
N VAL A 175 -11.04 -26.87 -9.49
CA VAL A 175 -11.17 -28.34 -9.53
C VAL A 175 -11.45 -28.92 -8.14
N SER A 176 -11.23 -28.13 -7.08
CA SER A 176 -11.57 -28.43 -5.68
C SER A 176 -12.96 -27.94 -5.31
#